data_AF-A0A6J4MD15-F1
#
_entry.id   AF-A0A6J4MD15-F1
#
_cell.length_a   1.000
_cell.length_b   1.000
_cell.length_c   1.000
_cell.angle_alpha   90.00
_cell.angle_beta   90.00
_cell.angle_gamma   90.00
#
_symmetry.space_group_name_H-M   'P 1'
#
loop_
_entity.id
_entity.type
_entity.pdbx_description
1 polymer ?
#
loop_
_entity_poly.entity_id
_entity_poly.type
_entity_poly.pdbx_seq_one_letter_code
_entity_poly.pdbx_strand_id
1 'polypeptide(L)'
;MKPNPESSELPVERRPFRVLVISGSQRRQYNCPGVDSKSRALMLRMADRLPPEWEIDLEDLGNVYKRERIQPCNACASTSMALCVWPCNCYQKNDGAEPDLMWNLDLYARLELADAWAILGPHNWYGPSTNLKAMFDRLVCMSGGNPREELIAHKDPERAMALEHSPEWEELSINHLEGRTAGFFCYGDEGADEVGEDGRPKKLRHKGYFDPSAEPFQDARDAYAPLVWQCRYSGIEVPDALWRYCTTGKGKPYSDDQAEDMVRDGGFLRAFDEWTDAFAAFVRGKGKVPPARYSAVGYDPPKHRWADTRLKWRQVRMSLGAAPAGSSPAEQEALGLNRDATFHPERSENTRNP
;
A
#
# COMPACT_ATOMS: atom_id res chain seq x y z
N MET A 1 0.89 -11.26 20.58
CA MET A 1 1.00 -12.72 20.33
C MET A 1 1.02 -12.93 18.83
N LYS A 2 1.88 -13.79 18.26
CA LYS A 2 1.85 -14.07 16.82
C LYS A 2 0.44 -14.59 16.44
N PRO A 3 -0.15 -14.19 15.31
CA PRO A 3 -1.47 -14.65 14.92
C PRO A 3 -1.51 -16.19 14.85
N ASN A 4 -2.53 -16.81 15.45
CA ASN A 4 -2.72 -18.25 15.37
C ASN A 4 -3.48 -18.57 14.07
N PRO A 5 -2.94 -19.40 13.17
CA PRO A 5 -3.65 -19.80 11.95
C PRO A 5 -5.05 -20.37 12.23
N GLU A 6 -5.21 -21.12 13.32
CA GLU A 6 -6.47 -21.76 13.72
C GLU A 6 -7.54 -20.75 14.15
N SER A 7 -7.16 -19.56 14.59
CA SER A 7 -8.11 -18.51 14.98
C SER A 7 -8.93 -17.98 13.79
N SER A 8 -8.43 -18.16 12.56
CA SER A 8 -9.16 -17.79 11.35
C SER A 8 -10.33 -18.73 11.03
N GLU A 9 -10.31 -19.95 11.59
CA GLU A 9 -11.36 -20.96 11.42
C GLU A 9 -12.48 -20.82 12.47
N LEU A 10 -12.25 -20.03 13.52
CA LEU A 10 -13.23 -19.79 14.57
C LEU A 10 -14.33 -18.83 14.10
N PRO A 11 -15.59 -19.01 14.55
CA PRO A 11 -16.65 -18.02 14.36
C PRO A 11 -16.22 -16.64 14.86
N VAL A 12 -16.70 -15.57 14.21
CA VAL A 12 -16.34 -14.18 14.50
C VAL A 12 -16.50 -13.84 15.99
N GLU A 13 -17.54 -14.37 16.62
CA GLU A 13 -17.86 -14.15 18.04
C GLU A 13 -16.80 -14.77 18.97
N ARG A 14 -16.16 -15.87 18.54
CA ARG A 14 -15.27 -16.71 19.35
C ARG A 14 -13.78 -16.47 19.08
N ARG A 15 -13.40 -15.98 17.89
CA ARG A 15 -11.99 -15.64 17.61
C ARG A 15 -11.54 -14.41 18.40
N PRO A 16 -10.25 -14.24 18.73
CA PRO A 16 -9.75 -12.98 19.28
C PRO A 16 -9.92 -11.82 18.28
N PHE A 17 -9.85 -10.58 18.78
CA PHE A 17 -9.62 -9.42 17.90
C PHE A 17 -8.27 -9.57 17.23
N ARG A 18 -8.17 -9.20 15.95
CA ARG A 18 -6.92 -9.23 15.21
C ARG A 18 -6.56 -7.84 14.71
N VAL A 19 -5.39 -7.37 15.07
CA VAL A 19 -4.86 -6.07 14.63
C VAL A 19 -3.57 -6.30 13.86
N LEU A 20 -3.48 -5.71 12.66
CA LEU A 20 -2.24 -5.64 11.90
C LEU A 20 -1.58 -4.29 12.14
N VAL A 21 -0.42 -4.27 12.80
CA VAL A 21 0.39 -3.07 13.02
C VAL A 21 1.53 -3.05 12.00
N ILE A 22 1.60 -1.99 11.21
CA ILE A 22 2.54 -1.84 10.09
C ILE A 22 3.53 -0.72 10.39
N SER A 23 4.81 -1.05 10.45
CA SER A 23 5.90 -0.09 10.37
C SER A 23 6.14 0.31 8.92
N GLY A 24 5.82 1.56 8.58
CA GLY A 24 5.94 2.15 7.26
C GLY A 24 7.25 2.90 7.01
N SER A 25 8.25 2.82 7.88
CA SER A 25 9.56 3.46 7.62
C SER A 25 10.44 2.59 6.71
N GLN A 26 11.21 3.21 5.82
CA GLN A 26 12.18 2.51 4.97
C GLN A 26 13.46 2.06 5.70
N ARG A 27 13.72 2.60 6.90
CA ARG A 27 14.98 2.41 7.63
C ARG A 27 15.03 1.09 8.38
N ARG A 28 16.19 0.43 8.34
CA ARG A 28 16.54 -0.76 9.11
C ARG A 28 18.01 -0.72 9.51
N GLN A 29 18.32 -1.28 10.68
CA GLN A 29 19.69 -1.41 11.17
C GLN A 29 20.62 -2.16 10.19
N TYR A 30 20.11 -3.20 9.52
CA TYR A 30 20.87 -4.06 8.61
C TYR A 30 20.81 -3.60 7.14
N ASN A 31 20.79 -2.29 6.92
CA ASN A 31 20.84 -1.70 5.58
C ASN A 31 21.58 -0.35 5.61
N CYS A 32 21.68 0.35 4.47
CA CYS A 32 22.44 1.58 4.27
C CYS A 32 22.35 2.62 5.42
N PRO A 33 21.16 2.92 6.01
CA PRO A 33 21.07 3.87 7.11
C PRO A 33 21.77 3.45 8.42
N GLY A 34 22.02 2.15 8.64
CA GLY A 34 22.76 1.64 9.80
C GLY A 34 22.05 1.69 11.15
N VAL A 35 20.81 2.19 11.20
CA VAL A 35 20.01 2.36 12.43
C VAL A 35 18.55 1.99 12.19
N ASP A 36 17.91 1.42 13.21
CA ASP A 36 16.49 1.06 13.17
C ASP A 36 15.58 2.30 13.12
N SER A 37 14.32 2.09 12.73
CA SER A 37 13.36 3.17 12.55
C SER A 37 12.57 3.49 13.82
N LYS A 38 12.19 4.77 13.96
CA LYS A 38 11.21 5.23 14.95
C LYS A 38 9.89 4.46 14.83
N SER A 39 9.38 4.31 13.61
CA SER A 39 8.16 3.54 13.30
C SER A 39 8.20 2.11 13.83
N ARG A 40 9.31 1.39 13.68
CA ARG A 40 9.46 0.04 14.25
C ARG A 40 9.45 0.05 15.78
N ALA A 41 10.09 1.02 16.42
CA ALA A 41 10.04 1.16 17.88
C ALA A 41 8.62 1.44 18.37
N LEU A 42 7.87 2.29 17.68
CA LEU A 42 6.46 2.58 17.97
C LEU A 42 5.56 1.36 17.74
N MET A 43 5.80 0.58 16.68
CA MET A 43 5.09 -0.67 16.41
C MET A 43 5.22 -1.66 17.57
N LEU A 44 6.44 -1.86 18.08
CA LEU A 44 6.67 -2.74 19.23
C LEU A 44 6.02 -2.20 20.50
N ARG A 45 6.13 -0.90 20.75
CA ARG A 45 5.48 -0.24 21.88
C ARG A 45 3.96 -0.40 21.86
N MET A 46 3.33 -0.23 20.69
CA MET A 46 1.90 -0.46 20.51
C MET A 46 1.54 -1.92 20.79
N ALA A 47 2.34 -2.86 20.28
CA ALA A 47 2.11 -4.28 20.51
C ALA A 47 2.12 -4.66 22.00
N ASP A 48 3.00 -4.06 22.79
CA ASP A 48 3.10 -4.27 24.25
C ASP A 48 1.93 -3.61 25.02
N ARG A 49 1.30 -2.59 24.44
CA ARG A 49 0.23 -1.81 25.07
C ARG A 49 -1.17 -2.29 24.69
N LEU A 50 -1.32 -2.89 23.51
CA LEU A 50 -2.59 -3.45 23.08
C LEU A 50 -3.02 -4.61 24.00
N PRO A 51 -4.33 -4.89 24.09
CA PRO A 51 -4.85 -5.91 25.00
C PRO A 51 -4.22 -7.29 24.74
N PRO A 52 -3.77 -8.02 25.78
CA PRO A 52 -3.03 -9.27 25.63
C PRO A 52 -3.87 -10.41 25.03
N GLU A 53 -5.19 -10.32 25.11
CA GLU A 53 -6.13 -11.26 24.50
C GLU A 53 -6.33 -11.05 22.99
N TRP A 54 -5.73 -10.01 22.42
CA TRP A 54 -5.78 -9.75 20.98
C TRP A 54 -4.63 -10.44 20.25
N GLU A 55 -4.90 -10.82 19.00
CA GLU A 55 -3.87 -11.23 18.05
C GLU A 55 -3.25 -10.00 17.41
N ILE A 56 -1.99 -9.76 17.74
CA ILE A 56 -1.24 -8.62 17.23
C ILE A 56 -0.29 -9.13 16.15
N ASP A 57 -0.69 -8.91 14.90
CA ASP A 57 0.10 -9.17 13.71
C ASP A 57 1.01 -7.96 13.45
N LEU A 58 2.31 -8.19 13.26
CA LEU A 58 3.31 -7.13 13.08
C LEU A 58 3.97 -7.29 11.71
N GLU A 59 4.06 -6.20 10.96
CA GLU A 59 4.87 -6.17 9.75
C GLU A 59 5.71 -4.89 9.67
N ASP A 60 6.96 -5.04 9.26
CA ASP A 60 7.84 -3.92 9.02
C ASP A 60 8.24 -3.90 7.54
N LEU A 61 7.75 -2.89 6.83
CA LEU A 61 7.97 -2.70 5.40
C LEU A 61 9.35 -2.07 5.11
N GLY A 62 10.21 -1.90 6.12
CA GLY A 62 11.54 -1.34 5.95
C GLY A 62 12.43 -2.11 4.97
N ASN A 63 13.33 -1.38 4.32
CA ASN A 63 14.26 -1.96 3.36
C ASN A 63 15.32 -2.78 4.09
N VAL A 64 15.37 -4.08 3.82
CA VAL A 64 16.40 -4.99 4.33
C VAL A 64 17.25 -5.46 3.15
N TYR A 65 18.57 -5.49 3.32
CA TYR A 65 19.48 -5.97 2.29
C TYR A 65 19.12 -7.41 1.87
N LYS A 66 19.03 -7.67 0.56
CA LYS A 66 18.60 -8.94 -0.05
C LYS A 66 17.18 -9.43 0.26
N ARG A 67 16.35 -8.64 0.94
CA ARG A 67 14.91 -8.91 1.01
C ARG A 67 14.24 -8.48 -0.30
N GLU A 68 13.20 -9.20 -0.68
CA GLU A 68 12.34 -8.89 -1.80
C GLU A 68 11.73 -7.49 -1.65
N ARG A 69 11.43 -6.86 -2.78
CA ARG A 69 10.74 -5.57 -2.82
C ARG A 69 9.24 -5.79 -2.95
N ILE A 70 8.46 -4.80 -2.53
CA ILE A 70 7.06 -4.71 -2.98
C ILE A 70 7.12 -4.29 -4.44
N GLN A 71 6.64 -5.14 -5.33
CA GLN A 71 6.60 -4.82 -6.74
C GLN A 71 5.54 -3.73 -7.01
N PRO A 72 5.75 -2.84 -8.00
CA PRO A 72 4.81 -1.75 -8.28
C PRO A 72 3.48 -2.26 -8.83
N CYS A 73 2.43 -1.45 -8.78
CA CYS A 73 1.17 -1.79 -9.43
C CYS A 73 1.30 -1.66 -10.95
N ASN A 74 0.79 -2.64 -11.71
CA ASN A 74 0.73 -2.58 -13.18
C ASN A 74 -0.45 -1.77 -13.73
N ALA A 75 -1.18 -1.05 -12.86
CA ALA A 75 -2.29 -0.17 -13.22
C ALA A 75 -3.41 -0.83 -14.06
N CYS A 76 -3.73 -2.10 -13.82
CA CYS A 76 -4.77 -2.82 -14.56
C CYS A 76 -6.13 -2.12 -14.54
N ALA A 77 -6.47 -1.46 -13.42
CA ALA A 77 -7.70 -0.67 -13.28
C ALA A 77 -7.80 0.50 -14.29
N SER A 78 -6.66 0.99 -14.81
CA SER A 78 -6.64 2.04 -15.84
C SER A 78 -7.01 1.52 -17.24
N THR A 79 -7.19 0.20 -17.41
CA THR A 79 -7.81 -0.41 -18.59
C THR A 79 -9.27 -0.77 -18.31
N SER A 80 -9.53 -1.45 -17.20
CA SER A 80 -10.85 -1.84 -16.73
C SER A 80 -10.74 -2.33 -15.28
N MET A 81 -11.70 -2.02 -14.42
CA MET A 81 -11.70 -2.55 -13.05
C MET A 81 -11.81 -4.07 -13.04
N ALA A 82 -12.49 -4.66 -14.03
CA ALA A 82 -12.56 -6.10 -14.22
C ALA A 82 -11.19 -6.77 -14.49
N LEU A 83 -10.19 -6.01 -14.96
CA LEU A 83 -8.81 -6.49 -15.16
C LEU A 83 -7.97 -6.43 -13.87
N CYS A 84 -8.40 -5.62 -12.91
CA CYS A 84 -7.77 -5.48 -11.60
C CYS A 84 -8.26 -6.60 -10.66
N VAL A 85 -7.62 -7.76 -10.70
CA VAL A 85 -8.07 -8.94 -9.94
C VAL A 85 -7.84 -8.78 -8.43
N TRP A 86 -8.77 -9.29 -7.63
CA TRP A 86 -8.64 -9.44 -6.17
C TRP A 86 -8.55 -10.93 -5.77
N PRO A 87 -7.53 -11.34 -5.00
CA PRO A 87 -6.27 -10.63 -4.74
C PRO A 87 -5.45 -10.38 -6.02
N CYS A 88 -4.52 -9.43 -5.98
CA CYS A 88 -3.81 -9.02 -7.21
C CYS A 88 -2.94 -10.13 -7.82
N ASN A 89 -3.31 -10.59 -9.00
CA ASN A 89 -2.64 -11.62 -9.80
C ASN A 89 -1.50 -11.12 -10.71
N CYS A 90 -0.99 -9.89 -10.56
CA CYS A 90 0.13 -9.43 -11.39
C CYS A 90 1.48 -10.05 -10.97
N TYR A 91 1.57 -10.55 -9.74
CA TYR A 91 2.74 -11.26 -9.20
C TYR A 91 2.24 -12.50 -8.47
N GLN A 92 3.17 -13.35 -8.06
CA GLN A 92 2.86 -14.59 -7.38
C GLN A 92 3.88 -14.91 -6.29
N LYS A 93 3.49 -15.80 -5.38
CA LYS A 93 4.33 -16.25 -4.28
C LYS A 93 5.55 -17.04 -4.80
N ASN A 94 6.72 -16.76 -4.22
CA ASN A 94 7.99 -17.43 -4.52
C ASN A 94 8.42 -17.35 -6.00
N ASP A 95 8.04 -16.29 -6.72
CA ASP A 95 8.52 -16.08 -8.08
C ASP A 95 10.03 -15.77 -8.09
N GLY A 96 10.80 -16.53 -8.88
CA GLY A 96 12.24 -16.34 -9.01
C GLY A 96 12.68 -15.24 -9.97
N ALA A 97 11.82 -14.86 -10.92
CA ALA A 97 12.07 -13.81 -11.89
C ALA A 97 11.57 -12.45 -11.40
N GLU A 98 10.39 -12.43 -10.76
CA GLU A 98 9.72 -11.24 -10.24
C GLU A 98 9.35 -11.42 -8.75
N PRO A 99 10.34 -11.54 -7.84
CA PRO A 99 10.07 -11.75 -6.42
C PRO A 99 9.26 -10.59 -5.85
N ASP A 100 8.15 -10.89 -5.17
CA ASP A 100 7.24 -9.91 -4.59
C ASP A 100 7.06 -10.11 -3.09
N LEU A 101 7.32 -9.03 -2.34
CA LEU A 101 7.25 -9.06 -0.89
C LEU A 101 5.81 -9.21 -0.38
N MET A 102 4.80 -8.63 -1.04
CA MET A 102 3.41 -8.73 -0.56
C MET A 102 2.90 -10.17 -0.62
N TRP A 103 3.16 -10.87 -1.73
CA TRP A 103 2.82 -12.29 -1.84
C TRP A 103 3.62 -13.19 -0.91
N ASN A 104 4.93 -12.95 -0.78
CA ASN A 104 5.78 -13.77 0.09
C ASN A 104 5.45 -13.61 1.59
N LEU A 105 4.84 -12.48 1.97
CA LEU A 105 4.34 -12.22 3.33
C LEU A 105 2.88 -12.61 3.54
N ASP A 106 2.19 -13.12 2.52
CA ASP A 106 0.74 -13.35 2.54
C ASP A 106 -0.05 -12.09 2.95
N LEU A 107 0.41 -10.92 2.49
CA LEU A 107 -0.06 -9.64 3.04
C LEU A 107 -1.53 -9.35 2.71
N TYR A 108 -2.02 -9.79 1.53
CA TYR A 108 -3.45 -9.69 1.19
C TYR A 108 -4.33 -10.42 2.22
N ALA A 109 -3.97 -11.65 2.58
CA ALA A 109 -4.69 -12.44 3.59
C ALA A 109 -4.56 -11.82 4.98
N ARG A 110 -3.39 -11.29 5.35
CA ARG A 110 -3.18 -10.63 6.66
C ARG A 110 -3.98 -9.35 6.81
N LEU A 111 -4.08 -8.56 5.75
CA LEU A 111 -4.91 -7.36 5.69
C LEU A 111 -6.40 -7.72 5.82
N GLU A 112 -6.85 -8.78 5.14
CA GLU A 112 -8.21 -9.28 5.29
C GLU A 112 -8.50 -9.81 6.70
N LEU A 113 -7.62 -10.62 7.28
CA LEU A 113 -7.87 -11.24 8.58
C LEU A 113 -7.93 -10.23 9.74
N ALA A 114 -7.34 -9.06 9.57
CA ALA A 114 -7.36 -8.02 10.59
C ALA A 114 -8.72 -7.32 10.69
N ASP A 115 -9.22 -7.15 11.92
CA ASP A 115 -10.34 -6.27 12.25
C ASP A 115 -9.95 -4.81 12.05
N ALA A 116 -8.69 -4.49 12.34
CA ALA A 116 -8.15 -3.16 12.21
C ALA A 116 -6.67 -3.12 11.81
N TRP A 117 -6.30 -2.06 11.09
CA TRP A 117 -4.93 -1.76 10.68
C TRP A 117 -4.41 -0.55 11.45
N ALA A 118 -3.22 -0.66 12.02
CA ALA A 118 -2.51 0.46 12.63
C ALA A 118 -1.26 0.77 11.79
N ILE A 119 -1.25 1.90 11.11
CA ILE A 119 -0.18 2.28 10.18
C ILE A 119 0.67 3.38 10.80
N LEU A 120 1.95 3.08 11.02
CA LEU A 120 2.89 3.95 11.69
C LEU A 120 3.96 4.39 10.69
N GLY A 121 4.12 5.67 10.39
CA GLY A 121 5.03 6.06 9.31
C GLY A 121 5.62 7.46 9.41
N PRO A 122 6.83 7.68 8.87
CA PRO A 122 7.41 9.01 8.77
C PRO A 122 6.77 9.81 7.64
N HIS A 123 6.91 11.13 7.69
CA HIS A 123 6.81 11.98 6.50
C HIS A 123 8.09 11.89 5.68
N ASN A 124 7.95 11.48 4.43
CA ASN A 124 9.00 11.54 3.43
C ASN A 124 8.57 12.57 2.39
N TRP A 125 9.11 13.79 2.46
CA TRP A 125 8.85 14.86 1.47
C TRP A 125 7.36 15.06 1.14
N TYR A 126 6.57 15.50 2.13
CA TYR A 126 5.13 15.76 1.98
C TYR A 126 4.29 14.52 1.60
N GLY A 127 4.79 13.31 1.85
CA GLY A 127 4.05 12.09 1.58
C GLY A 127 4.45 10.90 2.45
N PRO A 128 3.79 9.74 2.28
CA PRO A 128 4.18 8.49 2.91
C PRO A 128 5.48 7.94 2.31
N SER A 129 6.08 6.97 2.99
CA SER A 129 7.26 6.29 2.45
C SER A 129 6.91 5.45 1.21
N THR A 130 7.90 5.22 0.34
CA THR A 130 7.69 4.49 -0.92
C THR A 130 7.15 3.08 -0.74
N ASN A 131 7.62 2.31 0.24
CA ASN A 131 7.14 0.93 0.43
C ASN A 131 5.71 0.92 0.96
N LEU A 132 5.36 1.86 1.85
CA LEU A 132 3.98 2.01 2.32
C LEU A 132 3.06 2.40 1.15
N LYS A 133 3.47 3.37 0.33
CA LYS A 133 2.71 3.79 -0.86
C LYS A 133 2.58 2.66 -1.87
N ALA A 134 3.64 1.88 -2.12
CA ALA A 134 3.61 0.73 -3.02
C ALA A 134 2.63 -0.35 -2.54
N MET A 135 2.58 -0.63 -1.23
CA MET A 135 1.58 -1.53 -0.66
C MET A 135 0.15 -1.06 -0.98
N PHE A 136 -0.14 0.23 -0.78
CA PHE A 136 -1.45 0.81 -1.08
C PHE A 136 -1.77 0.84 -2.58
N ASP A 137 -0.79 1.10 -3.44
CA ASP A 137 -0.96 1.04 -4.90
C ASP A 137 -1.29 -0.38 -5.39
N ARG A 138 -0.78 -1.40 -4.69
CA ARG A 138 -1.08 -2.81 -4.91
C ARG A 138 -2.44 -3.25 -4.33
N LEU A 139 -3.10 -2.39 -3.55
CA LEU A 139 -4.41 -2.61 -2.94
C LEU A 139 -5.56 -1.92 -3.69
N VAL A 140 -5.33 -1.31 -4.85
CA VAL A 140 -6.43 -0.78 -5.71
C VAL A 140 -7.50 -1.86 -5.96
N CYS A 141 -7.08 -3.12 -6.11
CA CYS A 141 -7.98 -4.26 -6.29
C CYS A 141 -8.97 -4.50 -5.14
N MET A 142 -8.73 -3.97 -3.93
CA MET A 142 -9.68 -4.14 -2.82
C MET A 142 -10.98 -3.34 -3.02
N SER A 143 -10.97 -2.37 -3.95
CA SER A 143 -12.10 -1.49 -4.29
C SER A 143 -12.73 -1.93 -5.63
N GLY A 144 -13.57 -2.97 -5.61
CA GLY A 144 -14.27 -3.43 -6.82
C GLY A 144 -13.45 -4.32 -7.76
N GLY A 145 -12.25 -4.75 -7.36
CA GLY A 145 -11.43 -5.62 -8.20
C GLY A 145 -12.10 -6.97 -8.48
N ASN A 146 -11.78 -7.58 -9.62
CA ASN A 146 -12.42 -8.81 -10.07
C ASN A 146 -12.01 -10.02 -9.21
N PRO A 147 -12.92 -10.70 -8.50
CA PRO A 147 -12.59 -11.89 -7.72
C PRO A 147 -12.61 -13.20 -8.55
N ARG A 148 -12.99 -13.14 -9.83
CA ARG A 148 -13.22 -14.27 -10.74
C ARG A 148 -12.40 -14.09 -12.02
N GLU A 149 -11.10 -14.31 -11.88
CA GLU A 149 -10.11 -14.17 -12.94
C GLU A 149 -10.41 -14.99 -14.21
N GLU A 150 -11.05 -16.14 -14.07
CA GLU A 150 -11.37 -17.02 -15.19
C GLU A 150 -12.35 -16.40 -16.19
N LEU A 151 -13.20 -15.44 -15.75
CA LEU A 151 -14.16 -14.74 -16.61
C LEU A 151 -13.45 -13.90 -17.68
N ILE A 152 -12.24 -13.43 -17.35
CA ILE A 152 -11.40 -12.64 -18.25
C ILE A 152 -10.28 -13.47 -18.90
N ALA A 153 -10.30 -14.80 -18.75
CA ALA A 153 -9.24 -15.68 -19.23
C ALA A 153 -7.83 -15.19 -18.86
N HIS A 154 -7.64 -14.85 -17.57
CA HIS A 154 -6.44 -14.18 -17.05
C HIS A 154 -6.33 -12.74 -17.59
N LYS A 155 -5.15 -12.25 -18.01
CA LYS A 155 -4.95 -10.84 -18.40
C LYS A 155 -5.42 -10.49 -19.82
N ASP A 156 -6.63 -10.91 -20.22
CA ASP A 156 -7.24 -10.49 -21.49
C ASP A 156 -8.01 -9.17 -21.31
N PRO A 157 -7.53 -8.04 -21.85
CA PRO A 157 -8.15 -6.74 -21.62
C PRO A 157 -9.49 -6.60 -22.33
N GLU A 158 -9.69 -7.20 -23.51
CA GLU A 158 -10.98 -7.09 -24.22
C GLU A 158 -12.08 -7.82 -23.47
N ARG A 159 -11.78 -9.00 -22.90
CA ARG A 159 -12.74 -9.70 -22.04
C ARG A 159 -13.03 -8.94 -20.75
N ALA A 160 -12.01 -8.31 -20.15
CA ALA A 160 -12.21 -7.49 -18.96
C ALA A 160 -13.12 -6.29 -19.25
N MET A 161 -12.84 -5.53 -20.31
CA MET A 161 -13.70 -4.41 -20.72
C MET A 161 -15.13 -4.88 -21.01
N ALA A 162 -15.31 -6.03 -21.67
CA ALA A 162 -16.64 -6.59 -21.89
C ALA A 162 -17.35 -7.01 -20.59
N LEU A 163 -16.62 -7.62 -19.63
CA LEU A 163 -17.15 -8.00 -18.33
C LEU A 163 -17.61 -6.78 -17.54
N GLU A 164 -16.83 -5.69 -17.52
CA GLU A 164 -17.17 -4.46 -16.79
C GLU A 164 -18.47 -3.79 -17.28
N HIS A 165 -18.87 -4.03 -18.52
CA HIS A 165 -20.15 -3.58 -19.07
C HIS A 165 -21.31 -4.58 -18.91
N SER A 166 -21.04 -5.76 -18.33
CA SER A 166 -22.06 -6.80 -18.13
C SER A 166 -22.86 -6.58 -16.84
N PRO A 167 -24.13 -7.05 -16.78
CA PRO A 167 -24.90 -7.01 -15.53
C PRO A 167 -24.28 -7.81 -14.38
N GLU A 168 -23.53 -8.88 -14.68
CA GLU A 168 -22.83 -9.69 -13.67
C GLU A 168 -21.80 -8.89 -12.89
N TRP A 169 -21.22 -7.85 -13.50
CA TRP A 169 -20.19 -7.04 -12.86
C TRP A 169 -20.68 -6.29 -11.61
N GLU A 170 -21.94 -5.87 -11.58
CA GLU A 170 -22.54 -5.22 -10.40
C GLU A 170 -22.51 -6.12 -9.16
N GLU A 171 -22.58 -7.45 -9.33
CA GLU A 171 -22.52 -8.40 -8.22
C GLU A 171 -21.09 -8.78 -7.80
N LEU A 172 -20.12 -8.67 -8.71
CA LEU A 172 -18.72 -9.03 -8.51
C LEU A 172 -17.89 -7.87 -7.95
N SER A 173 -18.16 -6.66 -8.42
CA SER A 173 -17.43 -5.43 -8.09
C SER A 173 -17.87 -4.88 -6.73
N ILE A 174 -17.29 -5.44 -5.67
CA ILE A 174 -17.56 -5.02 -4.28
C ILE A 174 -16.28 -4.51 -3.61
N ASN A 175 -16.45 -3.80 -2.50
CA ASN A 175 -15.34 -3.53 -1.60
C ASN A 175 -15.00 -4.78 -0.79
N HIS A 176 -13.91 -5.46 -1.16
CA HIS A 176 -13.55 -6.76 -0.59
C HIS A 176 -13.15 -6.70 0.88
N LEU A 177 -12.71 -5.53 1.34
CA LEU A 177 -12.20 -5.32 2.69
C LEU A 177 -13.10 -4.44 3.56
N GLU A 178 -14.35 -4.22 3.13
CA GLU A 178 -15.32 -3.38 3.81
C GLU A 178 -15.55 -3.78 5.28
N GLY A 179 -15.85 -2.77 6.10
CA GLY A 179 -16.18 -2.95 7.52
C GLY A 179 -14.95 -2.95 8.44
N ARG A 180 -13.73 -2.87 7.92
CA ARG A 180 -12.49 -2.73 8.73
C ARG A 180 -12.27 -1.30 9.22
N THR A 181 -11.40 -1.17 10.22
CA THR A 181 -10.93 0.12 10.72
C THR A 181 -9.46 0.30 10.38
N ALA A 182 -9.04 1.48 9.98
CA ALA A 182 -7.63 1.84 9.89
C ALA A 182 -7.33 3.09 10.74
N GLY A 183 -6.17 3.09 11.39
CA GLY A 183 -5.61 4.23 12.10
C GLY A 183 -4.23 4.57 11.54
N PHE A 184 -3.91 5.86 11.49
CA PHE A 184 -2.66 6.38 10.96
C PHE A 184 -1.99 7.27 12.01
N PHE A 185 -0.80 6.86 12.45
CA PHE A 185 0.08 7.71 13.25
C PHE A 185 1.30 8.08 12.41
N CYS A 186 1.32 9.32 11.95
CA CYS A 186 2.40 9.87 11.15
C CYS A 186 3.27 10.82 11.97
N TYR A 187 4.54 10.94 11.62
CA TYR A 187 5.48 11.79 12.33
C TYR A 187 6.54 12.40 11.42
N GLY A 188 7.11 13.52 11.82
CA GLY A 188 8.14 14.22 11.04
C GLY A 188 8.96 15.19 11.88
N ASP A 189 10.05 15.66 11.29
CA ASP A 189 11.01 16.59 11.92
C ASP A 189 10.83 18.05 11.48
N GLU A 190 9.85 18.32 10.62
CA GLU A 190 9.57 19.65 10.05
C GLU A 190 10.81 20.28 9.40
N GLY A 191 11.63 19.46 8.73
CA GLY A 191 12.86 19.94 8.08
C GLY A 191 14.01 20.12 9.07
N ALA A 192 13.96 19.45 10.22
CA ALA A 192 15.06 19.37 11.18
C ALA A 192 15.57 20.78 11.59
N ASP A 193 16.88 21.01 11.53
CA ASP A 193 17.50 22.33 11.73
C ASP A 193 17.70 23.11 10.42
N GLU A 194 17.08 22.68 9.31
CA GLU A 194 17.27 23.31 8.00
C GLU A 194 16.33 24.50 7.77
N VAL A 195 15.27 24.68 8.56
CA VAL A 195 14.32 25.80 8.44
C VAL A 195 14.89 27.08 9.09
N GLY A 196 14.94 28.18 8.32
CA GLY A 196 15.39 29.49 8.77
C GLY A 196 14.29 30.30 9.49
N GLU A 197 14.66 31.45 10.02
CA GLU A 197 13.74 32.37 10.71
C GLU A 197 12.59 32.87 9.82
N ASP A 198 12.81 32.91 8.50
CA ASP A 198 11.83 33.32 7.50
C ASP A 198 10.91 32.17 7.04
N GLY A 199 10.98 31.01 7.71
CA GLY A 199 10.24 29.80 7.38
C GLY A 199 10.76 29.05 6.17
N ARG A 200 11.86 29.48 5.54
CA ARG A 200 12.41 28.85 4.32
C ARG A 200 13.62 27.99 4.63
N PRO A 201 13.91 26.95 3.82
CA PRO A 201 15.12 26.17 4.00
C PRO A 201 16.38 27.05 3.89
N LYS A 202 17.25 27.03 4.90
CA LYS A 202 18.50 27.81 5.01
C LYS A 202 19.35 27.67 3.74
N LYS A 203 19.49 26.44 3.23
CA LYS A 203 20.29 26.09 2.05
C LYS A 203 19.68 26.52 0.70
N LEU A 204 18.39 26.87 0.66
CA LEU A 204 17.72 27.25 -0.59
C LEU A 204 18.30 28.57 -1.12
N ARG A 205 18.93 28.54 -2.30
CA ARG A 205 19.49 29.75 -2.95
C ARG A 205 18.40 30.66 -3.51
N HIS A 206 17.42 30.07 -4.20
CA HIS A 206 16.30 30.79 -4.80
C HIS A 206 15.12 30.85 -3.82
N LYS A 207 15.21 31.71 -2.80
CA LYS A 207 14.21 31.80 -1.71
C LYS A 207 12.78 32.03 -2.21
N GLY A 208 12.60 32.73 -3.33
CA GLY A 208 11.29 32.98 -3.94
C GLY A 208 10.60 31.74 -4.52
N TYR A 209 11.28 30.58 -4.63
CA TYR A 209 10.65 29.32 -5.06
C TYR A 209 9.93 28.59 -3.92
N PHE A 210 10.11 29.06 -2.69
CA PHE A 210 9.48 28.48 -1.51
C PHE A 210 8.74 29.59 -0.75
N ASP A 211 7.42 29.59 -0.87
CA ASP A 211 6.54 30.40 -0.04
C ASP A 211 6.02 29.52 1.10
N PRO A 212 6.46 29.73 2.35
CA PRO A 212 6.00 28.94 3.49
C PRO A 212 4.47 29.00 3.69
N SER A 213 3.82 30.08 3.25
CA SER A 213 2.36 30.20 3.35
C SER A 213 1.60 29.37 2.31
N ALA A 214 2.29 28.88 1.29
CA ALA A 214 1.76 28.05 0.21
C ALA A 214 2.16 26.57 0.37
N GLU A 215 2.68 26.17 1.53
CA GLU A 215 2.91 24.76 1.82
C GLU A 215 1.60 23.95 1.72
N PRO A 216 1.67 22.69 1.26
CA PRO A 216 0.49 21.97 0.79
C PRO A 216 -0.52 21.59 1.88
N PHE A 217 -0.14 21.64 3.16
CA PHE A 217 -0.94 21.10 4.25
C PHE A 217 -1.10 22.10 5.40
N GLN A 218 -2.34 22.30 5.86
CA GLN A 218 -2.62 23.04 7.09
C GLN A 218 -2.37 22.18 8.33
N ASP A 219 -2.78 20.90 8.25
CA ASP A 219 -2.41 19.86 9.20
C ASP A 219 -1.48 18.89 8.49
N ALA A 220 -0.27 18.73 9.01
CA ALA A 220 0.74 17.89 8.38
C ALA A 220 0.27 16.44 8.19
N ARG A 221 -0.70 15.95 8.99
CA ARG A 221 -1.29 14.61 8.81
C ARG A 221 -1.80 14.37 7.39
N ASP A 222 -2.21 15.43 6.68
CA ASP A 222 -2.73 15.41 5.32
C ASP A 222 -1.72 14.92 4.27
N ALA A 223 -0.42 14.84 4.62
CA ALA A 223 0.58 14.11 3.83
C ALA A 223 0.18 12.64 3.60
N TYR A 224 -0.65 12.06 4.47
CA TYR A 224 -1.16 10.69 4.35
C TYR A 224 -2.60 10.63 3.80
N ALA A 225 -3.18 11.78 3.43
CA ALA A 225 -4.56 11.86 2.95
C ALA A 225 -4.85 10.89 1.78
N PRO A 226 -3.96 10.72 0.77
CA PRO A 226 -4.23 9.76 -0.32
C PRO A 226 -4.46 8.32 0.17
N LEU A 227 -3.74 7.87 1.19
CA LEU A 227 -3.90 6.52 1.76
C LEU A 227 -5.19 6.42 2.59
N VAL A 228 -5.48 7.46 3.38
CA VAL A 228 -6.70 7.55 4.20
C VAL A 228 -7.95 7.54 3.32
N TRP A 229 -7.94 8.32 2.24
CA TRP A 229 -9.06 8.38 1.30
C TRP A 229 -9.22 7.09 0.51
N GLN A 230 -8.13 6.40 0.16
CA GLN A 230 -8.23 5.07 -0.45
C GLN A 230 -8.90 4.05 0.51
N CYS A 231 -8.54 4.06 1.80
CA CYS A 231 -9.24 3.24 2.81
C CYS A 231 -10.74 3.55 2.83
N ARG A 232 -11.10 4.83 2.99
CA ARG A 232 -12.50 5.27 3.06
C ARG A 232 -13.29 4.92 1.80
N TYR A 233 -12.69 5.13 0.63
CA TYR A 233 -13.27 4.74 -0.67
C TYR A 233 -13.55 3.23 -0.75
N SER A 234 -12.75 2.42 -0.06
CA SER A 234 -12.85 0.96 -0.04
C SER A 234 -13.70 0.41 1.12
N GLY A 235 -14.50 1.25 1.79
CA GLY A 235 -15.33 0.82 2.93
C GLY A 235 -14.55 0.50 4.21
N ILE A 236 -13.28 0.94 4.30
CA ILE A 236 -12.46 0.85 5.52
C ILE A 236 -12.52 2.20 6.20
N GLU A 237 -13.12 2.26 7.39
CA GLU A 237 -13.25 3.53 8.08
C GLU A 237 -11.91 3.99 8.65
N VAL A 238 -11.65 5.28 8.53
CA VAL A 238 -10.53 5.96 9.18
C VAL A 238 -11.11 7.12 9.96
N PRO A 239 -11.44 6.93 11.25
CA PRO A 239 -11.95 8.02 12.08
C PRO A 239 -10.90 9.12 12.20
N ASP A 240 -11.31 10.39 12.18
CA ASP A 240 -10.37 11.51 12.30
C ASP A 240 -9.57 11.48 13.61
N ALA A 241 -10.17 10.93 14.69
CA ALA A 241 -9.49 10.71 15.97
C ALA A 241 -8.35 9.68 15.89
N LEU A 242 -8.37 8.80 14.88
CA LEU A 242 -7.34 7.79 14.64
C LEU A 242 -6.34 8.20 13.55
N TRP A 243 -6.43 9.42 13.02
CA TRP A 243 -5.48 9.98 12.06
C TRP A 243 -4.75 11.17 12.67
N ARG A 244 -3.51 10.95 13.12
CA ARG A 244 -2.72 11.89 13.92
C ARG A 244 -1.33 12.09 13.34
N TYR A 245 -0.87 13.34 13.34
CA TYR A 245 0.52 13.71 13.13
C TYR A 245 1.17 14.14 14.45
N CYS A 246 2.47 13.82 14.63
CA CYS A 246 3.27 14.32 15.75
C CYS A 246 4.69 14.70 15.29
N THR A 247 5.17 15.83 15.79
CA THR A 247 6.53 16.32 15.52
C THR A 247 7.55 15.73 16.47
N THR A 248 8.72 15.33 15.97
CA THR A 248 9.90 14.91 16.75
C THR A 248 11.15 15.51 16.12
N GLY A 249 12.17 15.90 16.89
CA GLY A 249 13.44 16.35 16.32
C GLY A 249 13.48 17.73 15.67
N LYS A 250 12.38 18.49 15.69
CA LYS A 250 12.33 19.85 15.12
C LYS A 250 13.43 20.75 15.67
N GLY A 251 14.14 21.44 14.78
CA GLY A 251 15.23 22.35 15.12
C GLY A 251 16.54 21.67 15.50
N LYS A 252 16.64 20.34 15.40
CA LYS A 252 17.86 19.57 15.66
C LYS A 252 18.44 19.01 14.35
N PRO A 253 19.74 18.72 14.28
CA PRO A 253 20.29 17.93 13.17
C PRO A 253 19.56 16.58 13.03
N TYR A 254 19.43 16.06 11.80
CA TYR A 254 18.80 14.76 11.55
C TYR A 254 19.43 13.59 12.33
N SER A 255 20.71 13.70 12.70
CA SER A 255 21.40 12.70 13.53
C SER A 255 20.92 12.66 14.97
N ASP A 256 20.33 13.75 15.48
CA ASP A 256 19.97 13.95 16.89
C ASP A 256 18.47 13.76 17.13
N ASP A 257 17.84 13.04 16.20
CA ASP A 257 16.45 12.60 16.24
C ASP A 257 16.39 11.15 15.76
N GLN A 258 17.02 10.24 16.53
CA GLN A 258 16.90 8.79 16.30
C GLN A 258 15.78 8.20 17.15
N ALA A 259 15.64 6.86 17.11
CA ALA A 259 14.63 6.16 17.91
C ALA A 259 14.87 6.36 19.41
N GLU A 260 16.13 6.34 19.86
CA GLU A 260 16.54 6.60 21.24
C GLU A 260 16.24 8.02 21.72
N ASP A 261 16.19 9.01 20.82
CA ASP A 261 15.84 10.38 21.16
C ASP A 261 14.32 10.55 21.23
N MET A 262 13.59 9.99 20.27
CA MET A 262 12.13 9.96 20.26
C MET A 262 11.56 9.30 21.52
N VAL A 263 12.15 8.19 22.01
CA VAL A 263 11.68 7.54 23.24
C VAL A 263 12.00 8.33 24.51
N ARG A 264 12.93 9.28 24.46
CA ARG A 264 13.21 10.21 25.57
C ARG A 264 12.30 11.45 25.52
N ASP A 265 11.66 11.71 24.38
CA ASP A 265 10.63 12.73 24.27
C ASP A 265 9.33 12.24 24.92
N GLY A 266 9.18 12.59 26.20
CA GLY A 266 7.98 12.23 26.97
C GLY A 266 6.69 12.86 26.42
N GLY A 267 6.75 13.98 25.70
CA GLY A 267 5.58 14.58 25.05
C GLY A 267 5.13 13.74 23.86
N PHE A 268 6.07 13.38 23.00
CA PHE A 268 5.83 12.51 21.85
C PHE A 268 5.29 11.13 22.27
N LEU A 269 5.91 10.48 23.26
CA LEU A 269 5.45 9.17 23.72
C LEU A 269 4.07 9.20 24.36
N ARG A 270 3.74 10.25 25.14
CA ARG A 270 2.37 10.40 25.67
C ARG A 270 1.35 10.54 24.55
N ALA A 271 1.64 11.35 23.53
CA ALA A 271 0.78 11.51 22.37
C ALA A 271 0.55 10.19 21.61
N PHE A 272 1.60 9.38 21.47
CA PHE A 272 1.49 8.06 20.86
C PHE A 272 0.69 7.06 21.70
N ASP A 273 0.91 7.05 23.02
CA ASP A 273 0.18 6.19 23.95
C ASP A 273 -1.31 6.52 23.99
N GLU A 274 -1.67 7.81 24.06
CA GLU A 274 -3.05 8.29 23.99
C GLU A 274 -3.73 7.88 22.68
N TRP A 275 -3.03 7.98 21.55
CA TRP A 275 -3.55 7.53 20.27
C TRP A 275 -3.74 6.00 20.24
N THR A 276 -2.81 5.25 20.83
CA THR A 276 -2.90 3.78 20.94
C THR A 276 -4.11 3.36 21.78
N ASP A 277 -4.35 4.06 22.90
CA ASP A 277 -5.50 3.80 23.77
C ASP A 277 -6.82 4.14 23.06
N ALA A 278 -6.86 5.26 22.34
CA ALA A 278 -8.02 5.64 21.51
C ALA A 278 -8.28 4.62 20.40
N PHE A 279 -7.24 4.14 19.73
CA PHE A 279 -7.34 3.07 18.72
C PHE A 279 -7.94 1.79 19.32
N ALA A 280 -7.41 1.32 20.45
CA ALA A 280 -7.90 0.11 21.11
C ALA A 280 -9.35 0.25 21.58
N ALA A 281 -9.72 1.41 22.14
CA ALA A 281 -11.08 1.70 22.57
C ALA A 281 -12.05 1.71 21.39
N PHE A 282 -11.68 2.34 20.28
CA PHE A 282 -12.49 2.42 19.08
C PHE A 282 -12.71 1.02 18.46
N VAL A 283 -11.64 0.26 18.24
CA VAL A 283 -11.72 -1.08 17.64
C VAL A 283 -12.55 -2.02 18.51
N ARG A 284 -12.37 -1.99 19.84
CA ARG A 284 -13.19 -2.77 20.77
C ARG A 284 -14.66 -2.37 20.70
N GLY A 285 -14.96 -1.08 20.68
CA GLY A 285 -16.31 -0.55 20.66
C GLY A 285 -17.06 -0.87 19.36
N LYS A 286 -16.36 -0.87 18.22
CA LYS A 286 -16.93 -1.26 16.92
C LYS A 286 -17.24 -2.75 16.86
N GLY A 287 -16.35 -3.58 17.38
CA GLY A 287 -16.45 -5.04 17.28
C GLY A 287 -15.65 -5.62 16.11
N LYS A 288 -15.75 -6.94 15.97
CA LYS A 288 -14.98 -7.74 15.00
C LYS A 288 -15.66 -7.74 13.64
N VAL A 289 -14.86 -7.88 12.59
CA VAL A 289 -15.27 -7.84 11.19
C VAL A 289 -15.45 -9.27 10.66
N PRO A 290 -16.54 -9.57 9.93
CA PRO A 290 -16.69 -10.87 9.28
C PRO A 290 -15.66 -11.08 8.15
N PRO A 291 -15.39 -12.34 7.78
CA PRO A 291 -14.57 -12.64 6.59
C PRO A 291 -15.12 -12.00 5.32
N ALA A 292 -14.24 -11.72 4.35
CA ALA A 292 -14.67 -11.20 3.06
C ALA A 292 -15.46 -12.26 2.27
N ARG A 293 -16.40 -11.81 1.41
CA ARG A 293 -17.14 -12.71 0.49
C ARG A 293 -16.18 -13.46 -0.45
N TYR A 294 -15.15 -12.77 -0.93
CA TYR A 294 -14.08 -13.31 -1.77
C TYR A 294 -12.78 -13.24 -1.00
N SER A 295 -12.47 -14.33 -0.29
CA SER A 295 -11.35 -14.35 0.65
C SER A 295 -10.01 -14.55 -0.06
N ALA A 296 -9.03 -13.73 0.33
CA ALA A 296 -7.60 -13.90 0.09
C ALA A 296 -6.98 -14.96 1.00
N VAL A 297 -7.66 -15.35 2.08
CA VAL A 297 -7.17 -16.35 3.03
C VAL A 297 -7.19 -17.73 2.38
N GLY A 298 -6.02 -18.36 2.30
CA GLY A 298 -5.88 -19.65 1.62
C GLY A 298 -6.06 -19.60 0.11
N TYR A 299 -6.09 -18.40 -0.49
CA TYR A 299 -6.16 -18.24 -1.94
C TYR A 299 -4.92 -18.83 -2.61
N ASP A 300 -5.13 -19.81 -3.49
CA ASP A 300 -4.11 -20.39 -4.35
C ASP A 300 -4.36 -19.92 -5.80
N PRO A 301 -3.47 -19.07 -6.38
CA PRO A 301 -3.64 -18.58 -7.74
C PRO A 301 -3.69 -19.73 -8.75
N PRO A 302 -4.61 -19.71 -9.74
CA PRO A 302 -4.70 -20.77 -10.73
C PRO A 302 -3.45 -20.81 -11.63
N LYS A 303 -3.08 -21.98 -12.13
CA LYS A 303 -1.89 -22.13 -13.00
C LYS A 303 -2.18 -21.61 -14.42
N HIS A 304 -1.40 -20.64 -14.90
CA HIS A 304 -1.69 -19.92 -16.15
C HIS A 304 -1.00 -20.42 -17.43
N ARG A 305 -0.40 -21.63 -17.46
CA ARG A 305 0.48 -22.09 -18.57
C ARG A 305 -0.03 -21.82 -20.00
N TRP A 306 -1.33 -22.02 -20.24
CA TRP A 306 -1.94 -21.75 -21.55
C TRP A 306 -2.28 -20.27 -21.78
N ALA A 307 -2.72 -19.56 -20.74
CA ALA A 307 -3.01 -18.13 -20.81
C ALA A 307 -1.73 -17.31 -21.01
N ASP A 308 -0.64 -17.66 -20.32
CA ASP A 308 0.68 -17.03 -20.48
C ASP A 308 1.20 -17.18 -21.92
N THR A 309 0.95 -18.35 -22.53
CA THR A 309 1.32 -18.59 -23.93
C THR A 309 0.55 -17.67 -24.87
N ARG A 310 -0.75 -17.47 -24.62
CA ARG A 310 -1.59 -16.54 -25.40
C ARG A 310 -1.14 -15.10 -25.23
N LEU A 311 -0.78 -14.69 -24.01
CA LEU A 311 -0.26 -13.35 -23.74
C LEU A 311 1.07 -13.09 -24.45
N LYS A 312 2.00 -14.07 -24.43
CA LYS A 312 3.25 -13.97 -25.20
C LYS A 312 3.00 -13.83 -26.69
N TRP A 313 2.06 -14.61 -27.23
CA TRP A 313 1.69 -14.49 -28.65
C TRP A 313 1.06 -13.13 -28.98
N ARG A 314 0.19 -12.63 -28.09
CA ARG A 314 -0.36 -11.26 -28.18
C ARG A 314 0.76 -10.23 -28.19
N GLN A 315 1.72 -10.32 -27.28
CA GLN A 315 2.86 -9.40 -27.20
C GLN A 315 3.66 -9.38 -28.51
N VAL A 316 3.98 -10.56 -29.07
CA VAL A 316 4.69 -10.66 -30.36
C VAL A 316 3.89 -9.99 -31.49
N ARG A 317 2.58 -10.19 -31.54
CA ARG A 317 1.71 -9.52 -32.52
C ARG A 317 1.68 -8.01 -32.33
N MET A 318 1.65 -7.54 -31.09
CA MET A 318 1.69 -6.10 -30.80
C MET A 318 3.01 -5.47 -31.23
N SER A 319 4.14 -6.13 -30.96
CA SER A 319 5.47 -5.69 -31.42
C SER A 319 5.60 -5.62 -32.94
N LEU A 320 4.73 -6.33 -33.68
CA LEU A 320 4.64 -6.33 -35.14
C LEU A 320 3.67 -5.28 -35.71
N GLY A 321 3.02 -4.46 -34.89
CA GLY A 321 1.97 -3.53 -35.35
C GLY A 321 0.68 -4.26 -35.80
N ALA A 322 0.42 -5.44 -35.24
CA ALA A 322 -0.72 -6.28 -35.61
C ALA A 322 -1.69 -6.44 -34.43
N ALA A 323 -2.16 -5.30 -33.92
CA ALA A 323 -3.12 -5.24 -32.82
C ALA A 323 -4.42 -6.02 -33.11
N PRO A 324 -5.10 -6.58 -32.08
CA PRO A 324 -6.39 -7.23 -32.26
C PRO A 324 -7.42 -6.26 -32.87
N ALA A 325 -8.15 -6.68 -33.90
CA ALA A 325 -9.15 -5.83 -34.54
C ALA A 325 -10.25 -5.41 -33.54
N GLY A 326 -10.63 -4.13 -33.55
CA GLY A 326 -11.64 -3.57 -32.63
C GLY A 326 -11.16 -3.40 -31.18
N SER A 327 -9.86 -3.58 -30.91
CA SER A 327 -9.28 -3.33 -29.59
C SER A 327 -8.78 -1.90 -29.43
N SER A 328 -8.63 -1.45 -28.17
CA SER A 328 -8.05 -0.13 -27.87
C SER A 328 -6.63 0.04 -28.45
N PRO A 329 -5.70 -0.93 -28.39
CA PRO A 329 -4.41 -0.82 -29.07
C PRO A 329 -4.52 -0.59 -30.59
N ALA A 330 -5.48 -1.23 -31.28
CA ALA A 330 -5.68 -1.01 -32.72
C ALA A 330 -6.19 0.39 -33.03
N GLU A 331 -7.06 0.94 -32.18
CA GLU A 331 -7.53 2.32 -32.30
C GLU A 331 -6.39 3.32 -32.02
N GLN A 332 -5.59 3.09 -30.99
CA GLN A 332 -4.42 3.93 -30.67
C GLN A 332 -3.39 3.93 -31.82
N GLU A 333 -3.17 2.78 -32.45
CA GLU A 333 -2.31 2.65 -33.64
C GLU A 333 -2.90 3.41 -34.84
N ALA A 334 -4.20 3.24 -35.12
CA ALA A 334 -4.89 3.97 -36.20
C ALA A 334 -4.86 5.50 -36.00
N LEU A 335 -4.91 5.95 -34.74
CA LEU A 335 -4.78 7.37 -34.36
C LEU A 335 -3.32 7.85 -34.31
N GLY A 336 -2.33 6.97 -34.47
CA GLY A 336 -0.91 7.31 -34.41
C GLY A 336 -0.42 7.74 -33.03
N LEU A 337 -1.10 7.29 -31.96
CA LEU A 337 -0.75 7.59 -30.57
C LEU A 337 0.45 6.75 -30.10
N ASN A 338 0.52 5.50 -30.59
CA ASN A 338 1.56 4.54 -30.23
C ASN A 338 2.69 4.58 -31.26
N ARG A 339 3.88 4.97 -30.83
CA ARG A 339 5.10 5.04 -31.68
C ARG A 339 6.13 3.99 -31.29
N ASP A 340 5.69 3.02 -30.51
CA ASP A 340 6.45 2.01 -29.76
C ASP A 340 6.20 0.59 -30.29
N ALA A 341 5.66 0.43 -31.50
CA ALA A 341 5.63 -0.87 -32.17
C ALA A 341 7.07 -1.35 -32.44
N THR A 342 7.61 -2.12 -31.50
CA THR A 342 9.02 -2.54 -31.50
C THR A 342 9.18 -3.93 -30.90
N PHE A 343 10.20 -4.64 -31.38
CA PHE A 343 10.69 -5.88 -30.77
C PHE A 343 11.62 -5.63 -29.58
N HIS A 344 11.92 -4.37 -29.27
CA HIS A 344 12.84 -3.96 -28.19
C HIS A 344 12.15 -3.05 -27.17
N PRO A 345 11.11 -3.51 -26.47
CA PRO A 345 10.38 -2.72 -25.48
C PRO A 345 11.25 -2.28 -24.29
N GLU A 346 12.42 -2.90 -24.10
CA GLU A 346 13.39 -2.56 -23.06
C GLU A 346 14.29 -1.36 -23.39
N ARG A 347 14.28 -0.87 -24.64
CA ARG A 347 15.13 0.25 -25.05
C ARG A 347 14.53 1.59 -24.64
N SER A 348 15.40 2.60 -24.48
CA SER A 348 14.97 3.97 -24.24
C SER A 348 14.16 4.51 -25.42
N GLU A 349 13.14 5.31 -25.15
CA GLU A 349 12.37 6.06 -26.17
C GLU A 349 13.27 6.94 -27.07
N ASN A 350 14.44 7.36 -26.57
CA ASN A 350 15.40 8.16 -27.33
C ASN A 350 16.28 7.32 -28.28
N THR A 351 16.34 6.00 -28.08
CA THR A 351 17.05 5.07 -28.97
C THR A 351 16.08 4.52 -30.01
N ARG A 352 15.66 5.37 -30.95
CA ARG A 352 14.92 4.88 -32.13
C ARG A 352 15.78 3.86 -32.88
N ASN A 353 15.21 2.70 -33.18
CA ASN A 353 15.77 1.85 -34.23
C ASN A 353 15.81 2.68 -35.53
N PRO A 354 16.92 2.68 -36.28
CA PRO A 354 16.95 3.25 -37.62
C PRO A 354 15.95 2.55 -38.56
#